data_AF-A0A8J7N978-F1
#
_entry.id   AF-A0A8J7N978-F1
#
_cell.length_a   1.000
_cell.length_b   1.000
_cell.length_c   1.000
_cell.angle_alpha   90.00
_cell.angle_beta   90.00
_cell.angle_gamma   90.00
#
_symmetry.space_group_name_H-M   'P 1'
#
loop_
_entity.id
_entity.type
_entity.pdbx_description
1 polymer ?
#
loop_
_entity_poly.entity_id
_entity_poly.type
_entity_poly.pdbx_seq_one_letter_code
_entity_poly.pdbx_strand_id
1 'polypeptide(L)'
;MAGRVLIYDGIASNRIILRCKLSAACYQILQATSYADVRVQAARGTPDIVLLDLDEDAGEALEICRSLTRAGETVAPQVIFLAGNGTAALRIAAFRAGATAILAKPCHETLLMATLRRTLREVQMLGAALSGTLDFDLSDDPAQVLPAGRVAVVSTDRSLPRSWIARLRQTGLPHGCVLLSPEQALNQKDETEAPDVYILGADSRQPHDGLRLLSEIKS
;
A
#
# COMPACT_ATOMS: atom_id res chain seq x y z
N MET A 1 1.63 -10.46 17.70
CA MET A 1 2.18 -9.29 18.43
C MET A 1 1.48 -8.03 17.91
N ALA A 2 1.26 -7.03 18.75
CA ALA A 2 0.72 -5.76 18.29
C ALA A 2 1.81 -4.96 17.57
N GLY A 3 1.51 -4.43 16.38
CA GLY A 3 2.48 -3.68 15.61
C GLY A 3 2.80 -2.32 16.22
N ARG A 4 3.99 -1.81 15.88
CA ARG A 4 4.52 -0.53 16.33
C ARG A 4 4.30 0.53 15.25
N VAL A 5 3.64 1.62 15.62
CA VAL A 5 3.27 2.71 14.71
C VAL A 5 3.92 4.00 15.18
N LEU A 6 4.73 4.61 14.32
CA LEU A 6 5.26 5.96 14.51
C LEU A 6 4.29 6.97 13.89
N ILE A 7 3.93 8.00 14.65
CA ILE A 7 2.99 9.04 14.21
C ILE A 7 3.69 10.38 14.13
N TYR A 8 3.53 11.05 13.00
CA TYR A 8 3.83 12.47 12.83
C TYR A 8 2.64 13.19 12.21
N ASP A 9 2.27 14.30 12.81
CA ASP A 9 1.31 15.28 12.29
C ASP A 9 1.71 16.64 12.84
N GLY A 10 1.68 17.70 12.03
CA GLY A 10 2.11 19.04 12.46
C GLY A 10 1.30 19.56 13.66
N ILE A 11 0.05 19.08 13.81
CA ILE A 11 -0.87 19.51 14.86
C ILE A 11 -0.83 18.52 16.04
N ALA A 12 -0.43 19.01 17.22
CA ALA A 12 -0.30 18.20 18.43
C ALA A 12 -1.60 17.46 18.81
N SER A 13 -2.75 18.11 18.67
CA SER A 13 -4.06 17.51 18.96
C SER A 13 -4.35 16.30 18.07
N ASN A 14 -3.98 16.34 16.78
CA ASN A 14 -4.13 15.20 15.87
C ASN A 14 -3.27 14.02 16.34
N ARG A 15 -2.00 14.29 16.71
CA ARG A 15 -1.11 13.26 17.25
C ARG A 15 -1.67 12.59 18.51
N ILE A 16 -2.27 13.37 19.43
CA ILE A 16 -2.90 12.87 20.66
C ILE A 16 -4.10 11.99 20.32
N ILE A 17 -5.00 12.45 19.45
CA ILE A 17 -6.19 11.70 19.04
C ILE A 17 -5.79 10.38 18.38
N LEU A 18 -4.85 10.41 17.43
CA LEU A 18 -4.36 9.20 16.76
C LEU A 18 -3.72 8.23 17.76
N ARG A 19 -2.90 8.73 18.69
CA ARG A 19 -2.32 7.91 19.77
C ARG A 19 -3.41 7.23 20.59
N CYS A 20 -4.39 7.98 21.10
CA CYS A 20 -5.47 7.41 21.91
C CYS A 20 -6.23 6.30 21.17
N LYS A 21 -6.61 6.54 19.91
CA LYS A 21 -7.33 5.56 19.09
C LYS A 21 -6.51 4.30 18.83
N LEU A 22 -5.25 4.47 18.43
CA LEU A 22 -4.39 3.35 18.08
C LEU A 22 -3.93 2.56 19.31
N SER A 23 -3.68 3.22 20.44
CA SER A 23 -3.42 2.55 21.71
C SER A 23 -4.63 1.75 22.19
N ALA A 24 -5.86 2.27 22.03
CA ALA A 24 -7.08 1.51 22.34
C ALA A 24 -7.24 0.26 21.46
N ALA A 25 -6.75 0.32 20.22
CA ALA A 25 -6.64 -0.83 19.32
C ALA A 25 -5.37 -1.70 19.57
N CYS A 26 -4.74 -1.53 20.73
CA CYS A 26 -3.58 -2.28 21.22
C CYS A 26 -2.24 -2.06 20.47
N TYR A 27 -2.13 -1.08 19.57
CA TYR A 27 -0.86 -0.77 18.89
C TYR A 27 0.15 -0.09 19.83
N GLN A 28 1.45 -0.36 19.63
CA GLN A 28 2.53 0.38 20.30
C GLN A 28 2.78 1.68 19.56
N ILE A 29 2.68 2.82 20.25
CA ILE A 29 2.76 4.13 19.60
C ILE A 29 4.07 4.84 19.92
N LEU A 30 4.79 5.20 18.86
CA LEU A 30 5.85 6.20 18.89
C LEU A 30 5.29 7.51 18.32
N GLN A 31 5.76 8.64 18.82
CA GLN A 31 5.36 9.95 18.31
C GLN A 31 6.60 10.74 17.97
N ALA A 32 6.58 11.40 16.82
CA ALA A 32 7.55 12.41 16.46
C ALA A 32 6.91 13.80 16.55
N THR A 33 7.70 14.80 16.96
CA THR A 33 7.22 16.19 17.04
C THR A 33 7.71 17.08 15.89
N SER A 34 8.63 16.58 15.07
CA SER A 34 9.12 17.24 13.85
C SER A 34 9.55 16.21 12.81
N TYR A 35 9.67 16.61 11.55
CA TYR A 35 10.22 15.78 10.48
C TYR A 35 11.62 15.21 10.78
N ALA A 36 12.49 16.00 11.41
CA ALA A 36 13.80 15.52 11.85
C ALA A 36 13.67 14.42 12.93
N ASP A 37 12.74 14.59 13.86
CA ASP A 37 12.46 13.62 14.91
C ASP A 37 11.87 12.32 14.33
N VAL A 38 11.12 12.36 13.23
CA VAL A 38 10.62 11.15 12.54
C VAL A 38 11.76 10.18 12.22
N ARG A 39 12.85 10.70 11.63
CA ARG A 39 14.01 9.86 11.25
C ARG A 39 14.69 9.28 12.49
N VAL A 40 14.82 10.08 13.55
CA VAL A 40 15.42 9.65 14.82
C VAL A 40 14.58 8.57 15.50
N GLN A 41 13.27 8.76 15.59
CA GLN A 41 12.35 7.79 16.21
C GLN A 41 12.23 6.52 15.36
N ALA A 42 12.25 6.64 14.03
CA ALA A 42 12.23 5.48 13.14
C ALA A 42 13.47 4.59 13.36
N ALA A 43 14.67 5.18 13.40
CA ALA A 43 15.91 4.45 13.61
C ALA A 43 16.02 3.82 15.00
N ARG A 44 15.58 4.53 16.05
CA ARG A 44 15.66 4.03 17.45
C ARG A 44 14.56 3.04 17.79
N GLY A 45 13.38 3.31 17.26
CA GLY A 45 12.14 2.66 17.65
C GLY A 45 11.69 1.57 16.70
N THR A 46 12.35 1.36 15.56
CA THR A 46 12.07 0.28 14.59
C THR A 46 10.56 0.07 14.38
N PRO A 47 9.80 1.09 13.97
CA PRO A 47 8.36 0.95 13.77
C PRO A 47 8.07 0.02 12.60
N ASP A 48 6.95 -0.70 12.63
CA ASP A 48 6.46 -1.44 11.46
C ASP A 48 5.81 -0.50 10.44
N ILE A 49 5.17 0.56 10.95
CA ILE A 49 4.42 1.53 10.15
C ILE A 49 4.76 2.96 10.59
N VAL A 50 4.93 3.86 9.62
CA VAL A 50 5.02 5.30 9.86
C VAL A 50 3.79 5.98 9.27
N LEU A 51 2.98 6.59 10.13
CA LEU A 51 1.90 7.50 9.75
C LEU A 51 2.46 8.91 9.67
N LEU A 52 2.53 9.45 8.45
CA LEU A 52 3.11 10.77 8.19
C LEU A 52 2.06 11.73 7.63
N ASP A 53 1.95 12.91 8.21
CA ASP A 53 1.23 14.01 7.62
C ASP A 53 1.94 14.50 6.34
N LEU A 54 1.16 14.69 5.27
CA LEU A 54 1.63 15.18 3.98
C LEU A 54 1.29 16.66 3.75
N ASP A 55 0.38 17.24 4.55
CA ASP A 55 -0.16 18.58 4.32
C ASP A 55 0.77 19.70 4.83
N GLU A 56 1.59 19.42 5.85
CA GLU A 56 2.48 20.43 6.44
C GLU A 56 3.64 20.82 5.51
N ASP A 57 4.33 19.83 4.95
CA ASP A 57 5.37 20.01 3.93
C ASP A 57 5.50 18.73 3.11
N ALA A 58 4.87 18.71 1.94
CA ALA A 58 4.89 17.55 1.06
C ALA A 58 6.31 17.19 0.59
N GLY A 59 7.22 18.16 0.43
CA GLY A 59 8.57 17.91 -0.05
C GLY A 59 9.38 17.09 0.95
N GLU A 60 9.42 17.56 2.20
CA GLU A 60 10.12 16.89 3.30
C GLU A 60 9.48 15.52 3.61
N ALA A 61 8.15 15.45 3.64
CA ALA A 61 7.41 14.21 3.85
C ALA A 61 7.77 13.12 2.82
N LEU A 62 7.83 13.50 1.53
CA LEU A 62 8.24 12.60 0.45
C LEU A 62 9.72 12.22 0.53
N GLU A 63 10.58 13.09 1.03
CA GLU A 63 11.99 12.78 1.25
C GLU A 63 12.20 11.79 2.38
N ILE A 64 11.50 11.97 3.50
CA ILE A 64 11.49 11.01 4.61
C ILE A 64 11.02 9.65 4.12
N CYS A 65 9.91 9.59 3.37
CA CYS A 65 9.42 8.34 2.81
C CYS A 65 10.48 7.63 1.96
N ARG A 66 11.15 8.36 1.06
CA ARG A 66 12.26 7.83 0.25
C ARG A 66 13.42 7.33 1.12
N SER A 67 13.78 8.08 2.15
CA SER A 67 14.87 7.73 3.07
C SER A 67 14.57 6.46 3.86
N LEU A 68 13.35 6.33 4.38
CA LEU A 68 12.92 5.17 5.14
C LEU A 68 12.80 3.91 4.28
N THR A 69 12.36 4.06 3.02
CA THR A 69 12.22 2.93 2.08
C THR A 69 13.58 2.45 1.54
N ARG A 70 14.58 3.34 1.40
CA ARG A 70 15.92 2.99 0.91
C ARG A 70 16.87 2.45 1.97
N ALA A 71 16.57 2.63 3.26
CA ALA A 71 17.42 2.10 4.31
C ALA A 71 17.50 0.58 4.12
N GLY A 72 18.69 0.05 3.83
CA GLY A 72 18.97 -1.36 3.53
C GLY A 72 18.76 -2.31 4.71
N GLU A 73 17.77 -2.03 5.56
CA GLU A 73 17.26 -2.93 6.56
C GLU A 73 16.48 -4.06 5.86
N THR A 74 16.58 -5.27 6.41
CA THR A 74 15.95 -6.48 5.86
C THR A 74 14.42 -6.34 5.75
N VAL A 75 13.81 -5.45 6.55
CA VAL A 75 12.40 -5.06 6.47
C VAL A 75 12.26 -3.56 6.77
N ALA A 76 12.14 -2.73 5.73
CA ALA A 76 11.90 -1.29 5.88
C ALA A 76 10.47 -1.01 6.43
N PRO A 77 10.29 0.05 7.23
CA PRO A 77 8.97 0.44 7.74
C PRO A 77 8.03 0.86 6.61
N GLN A 78 6.75 0.49 6.71
CA GLN A 78 5.73 0.85 5.73
C GLN A 78 5.23 2.27 5.97
N VAL A 79 5.31 3.15 4.97
CA VAL A 79 4.91 4.56 5.11
C VAL A 79 3.48 4.76 4.61
N ILE A 80 2.62 5.29 5.47
CA ILE A 80 1.24 5.65 5.15
C ILE A 80 1.08 7.16 5.33
N PHE A 81 0.69 7.86 4.27
CA PHE A 81 0.42 9.29 4.34
C PHE A 81 -1.00 9.60 4.80
N LEU A 82 -1.14 10.68 5.56
CA LEU A 82 -2.41 11.34 5.85
C LEU A 82 -2.43 12.68 5.11
N ALA A 83 -3.41 12.89 4.23
CA ALA A 83 -3.48 14.09 3.40
C ALA A 83 -4.91 14.65 3.32
N GLY A 84 -5.10 15.94 3.58
CA GLY A 84 -6.37 16.65 3.42
C GLY A 84 -6.57 17.18 2.00
N ASN A 85 -5.50 17.71 1.38
CA ASN A 85 -5.58 18.36 0.06
C ASN A 85 -4.64 17.71 -0.97
N GLY A 86 -4.92 16.45 -1.33
CA GLY A 86 -4.11 15.70 -2.28
C GLY A 86 -4.48 15.90 -3.74
N THR A 87 -3.63 16.58 -4.52
CA THR A 87 -3.75 16.53 -5.99
C THR A 87 -3.40 15.14 -6.52
N ALA A 88 -3.89 14.78 -7.71
CA ALA A 88 -3.51 13.51 -8.34
C ALA A 88 -1.99 13.39 -8.54
N ALA A 89 -1.32 14.50 -8.87
CA ALA A 89 0.13 14.56 -9.02
C ALA A 89 0.86 14.27 -7.70
N LEU A 90 0.40 14.85 -6.59
CA LEU A 90 0.98 14.61 -5.27
C LEU A 90 0.82 13.14 -4.84
N ARG A 91 -0.36 12.55 -5.09
CA ARG A 91 -0.60 11.14 -4.80
C ARG A 91 0.33 10.22 -5.59
N ILE A 92 0.55 10.52 -6.88
CA ILE A 92 1.51 9.78 -7.72
C ILE A 92 2.93 9.93 -7.16
N ALA A 93 3.33 11.14 -6.76
CA ALA A 93 4.64 11.39 -6.17
C ALA A 93 4.84 10.60 -4.86
N ALA A 94 3.82 10.54 -4.00
CA ALA A 94 3.83 9.73 -2.78
C ALA A 94 4.02 8.23 -3.03
N PHE A 95 3.28 7.65 -3.98
CA PHE A 95 3.51 6.24 -4.34
C PHE A 95 4.90 6.01 -4.94
N ARG A 96 5.40 6.93 -5.77
CA ARG A 96 6.78 6.87 -6.30
C ARG A 96 7.85 7.00 -5.22
N ALA A 97 7.54 7.67 -4.12
CA ALA A 97 8.44 7.81 -2.97
C ALA A 97 8.49 6.53 -2.10
N GLY A 98 7.63 5.54 -2.37
CA GLY A 98 7.56 4.28 -1.62
C GLY A 98 6.39 4.17 -0.64
N ALA A 99 5.42 5.10 -0.69
CA ALA A 99 4.28 5.03 0.22
C ALA A 99 3.40 3.80 -0.06
N THR A 100 3.03 3.10 1.00
CA THR A 100 2.14 1.94 0.96
C THR A 100 0.69 2.36 0.75
N ALA A 101 0.29 3.48 1.36
CA ALA A 101 -1.06 4.02 1.25
C ALA A 101 -1.10 5.53 1.50
N ILE A 102 -2.20 6.14 1.06
CA ILE A 102 -2.53 7.54 1.33
C ILE A 102 -3.98 7.58 1.79
N LEU A 103 -4.23 8.11 2.97
CA LEU A 103 -5.55 8.25 3.57
C LEU A 103 -5.97 9.72 3.59
N ALA A 104 -7.20 9.98 3.13
CA ALA A 104 -7.75 11.34 3.14
C ALA A 104 -8.02 11.79 4.59
N LYS A 105 -7.70 13.05 4.91
CA LYS A 105 -8.14 13.71 6.14
C LYS A 105 -9.48 14.42 5.89
N PRO A 106 -10.44 14.37 6.84
CA PRO A 106 -10.42 13.58 8.07
C PRO A 106 -10.54 12.07 7.75
N CYS A 107 -9.69 11.25 8.36
CA CYS A 107 -9.67 9.83 8.08
C CYS A 107 -10.76 9.10 8.89
N HIS A 108 -11.61 8.34 8.21
CA HIS A 108 -12.53 7.43 8.86
C HIS A 108 -11.77 6.35 9.62
N GLU A 109 -12.13 6.15 10.89
CA GLU A 109 -11.44 5.22 11.79
C GLU A 109 -11.44 3.78 11.25
N THR A 110 -12.56 3.31 10.71
CA THR A 110 -12.66 1.98 10.09
C THR A 110 -11.66 1.81 8.96
N LEU A 111 -11.46 2.85 8.13
CA LEU A 111 -10.51 2.82 7.03
C LEU A 111 -9.06 2.82 7.55
N LEU A 112 -8.74 3.68 8.52
CA LEU A 112 -7.43 3.71 9.16
C LEU A 112 -7.06 2.32 9.74
N MET A 113 -7.96 1.74 10.53
CA MET A 113 -7.73 0.43 11.15
C MET A 113 -7.68 -0.72 10.14
N ALA A 114 -8.46 -0.65 9.06
CA ALA A 114 -8.39 -1.64 7.98
C ALA A 114 -7.04 -1.57 7.25
N THR A 115 -6.57 -0.37 6.91
CA THR A 115 -5.28 -0.16 6.25
C THR A 115 -4.13 -0.62 7.16
N LEU A 116 -4.09 -0.21 8.42
CA LEU A 116 -3.05 -0.64 9.36
C LEU A 116 -3.00 -2.16 9.54
N ARG A 117 -4.16 -2.82 9.69
CA ARG A 117 -4.22 -4.30 9.79
C ARG A 117 -3.80 -5.00 8.52
N ARG A 118 -4.10 -4.43 7.34
CA ARG A 118 -3.62 -4.96 6.06
C ARG A 118 -2.10 -4.85 5.99
N THR A 119 -1.56 -3.65 6.20
CA THR A 119 -0.13 -3.37 6.11
C THR A 119 0.69 -4.19 7.10
N LEU A 120 0.24 -4.34 8.34
CA LEU A 120 0.94 -5.21 9.30
C LEU A 120 0.97 -6.68 8.89
N ARG A 121 -0.11 -7.19 8.28
CA ARG A 121 -0.13 -8.58 7.78
C ARG A 121 0.87 -8.77 6.64
N GLU A 122 0.99 -7.80 5.75
CA GLU A 122 1.98 -7.80 4.66
C GLU A 122 3.42 -7.81 5.22
N VAL A 123 3.71 -6.96 6.21
CA VAL A 123 5.03 -6.93 6.90
C VAL A 123 5.35 -8.26 7.58
N GLN A 124 4.38 -8.86 8.27
CA GLN A 124 4.57 -10.15 8.96
C GLN A 124 4.82 -11.30 7.99
N MET A 125 4.11 -11.32 6.85
CA MET A 125 4.34 -12.32 5.81
C MET A 125 5.72 -12.19 5.19
N LEU A 126 6.18 -10.97 4.90
CA LEU A 126 7.52 -10.72 4.38
C LEU A 126 8.60 -11.14 5.39
N GLY A 127 8.44 -10.76 6.66
CA GLY A 127 9.36 -11.16 7.73
C GLY A 127 9.43 -12.68 7.94
N ALA A 128 8.28 -13.37 7.83
CA ALA A 128 8.23 -14.83 7.92
C ALA A 128 8.92 -15.51 6.72
N ALA A 129 8.73 -15.00 5.50
CA ALA A 129 9.41 -15.51 4.31
C ALA A 129 10.93 -15.34 4.39
N LEU A 130 11.40 -14.24 4.97
CA LEU A 130 12.83 -13.95 5.16
C LEU A 130 13.46 -14.74 6.33
N SER A 131 12.66 -15.10 7.35
CA SER A 131 13.13 -15.84 8.54
C SER A 131 13.00 -17.36 8.40
N GLY A 132 12.14 -17.84 7.50
CA GLY A 132 11.98 -19.25 7.20
C GLY A 132 13.23 -19.77 6.49
N THR A 133 13.84 -20.80 7.07
CA THR A 133 14.95 -21.57 6.51
C THR A 133 14.51 -22.18 5.18
N LEU A 134 14.64 -21.43 4.10
CA LEU A 134 14.45 -21.93 2.76
C LEU A 134 15.80 -22.36 2.23
N ASP A 135 15.88 -23.67 2.01
CA ASP A 135 16.78 -24.42 1.13
C ASP A 135 16.60 -23.97 -0.35
N PHE A 136 16.38 -22.67 -0.57
CA PHE A 136 16.41 -22.05 -1.88
C PHE A 136 17.86 -21.64 -2.10
N ASP A 137 18.47 -22.24 -3.11
CA ASP A 137 19.76 -21.87 -3.66
C ASP A 137 19.76 -20.36 -3.97
N LEU A 138 20.27 -19.55 -3.04
CA LEU A 138 20.47 -18.11 -3.19
C LEU A 138 21.69 -17.83 -4.09
N SER A 139 21.77 -18.51 -5.22
CA SER A 139 22.66 -18.18 -6.33
C SER A 139 22.04 -17.15 -7.28
N ASP A 140 20.79 -16.75 -7.05
CA ASP A 140 20.15 -15.72 -7.86
C ASP A 140 20.65 -14.31 -7.52
N ASP A 141 21.42 -13.79 -8.48
CA ASP A 141 21.85 -12.40 -8.59
C ASP A 141 20.69 -11.44 -8.28
N PRO A 142 20.83 -10.48 -7.34
CA PRO A 142 19.80 -9.49 -7.01
C PRO A 142 19.41 -8.58 -8.19
N ALA A 143 20.06 -8.74 -9.34
CA ALA A 143 19.74 -8.11 -10.61
C ALA A 143 18.74 -8.89 -11.50
N GLN A 144 18.13 -10.00 -11.04
CA GLN A 144 17.02 -10.59 -11.79
C GLN A 144 15.87 -9.59 -11.90
N VAL A 145 15.74 -9.00 -13.08
CA VAL A 145 14.61 -8.18 -13.49
C VAL A 145 13.37 -9.04 -13.34
N LEU A 146 12.56 -8.77 -12.31
CA LEU A 146 11.25 -9.40 -12.18
C LEU A 146 10.51 -9.19 -13.52
N PRO A 147 10.01 -10.25 -14.17
CA PRO A 147 9.32 -10.13 -15.42
C PRO A 147 8.12 -9.19 -15.26
N ALA A 148 7.78 -8.48 -16.33
CA ALA A 148 6.61 -7.62 -16.35
C ALA A 148 5.35 -8.43 -16.02
N GLY A 149 4.81 -8.24 -14.81
CA GLY A 149 3.56 -8.86 -14.38
C GLY A 149 2.36 -8.58 -15.30
N ARG A 150 1.37 -9.45 -15.26
CA ARG A 150 0.11 -9.38 -16.01
C ARG A 150 -0.99 -8.78 -15.13
N VAL A 151 -1.58 -7.68 -15.59
CA VAL A 151 -2.70 -7.00 -14.92
C VAL A 151 -3.99 -7.28 -15.68
N ALA A 152 -4.94 -7.96 -15.06
CA ALA A 152 -6.27 -8.14 -15.62
C ALA A 152 -7.21 -7.05 -15.14
N VAL A 153 -7.86 -6.36 -16.07
CA VAL A 153 -8.99 -5.48 -15.77
C VAL A 153 -10.28 -6.25 -16.04
N VAL A 154 -11.12 -6.41 -15.03
CA VAL A 154 -12.38 -7.16 -15.09
C VAL A 154 -13.52 -6.21 -14.81
N SER A 155 -14.51 -6.13 -15.70
CA SER A 155 -15.65 -5.22 -15.53
C SER A 155 -16.83 -5.71 -16.34
N THR A 156 -18.04 -5.46 -15.84
CA THR A 156 -19.29 -5.64 -16.58
C THR A 156 -19.54 -4.50 -17.57
N ASP A 157 -19.02 -3.29 -17.30
CA ASP A 157 -18.99 -2.16 -18.23
C ASP A 157 -17.86 -2.31 -19.25
N ARG A 158 -18.19 -2.25 -20.56
CA ARG A 158 -17.25 -2.41 -21.67
C ARG A 158 -16.45 -1.15 -22.02
N SER A 159 -16.86 0.02 -21.53
CA SER A 159 -16.27 1.33 -21.87
C SER A 159 -15.17 1.76 -20.89
N LEU A 160 -15.41 1.59 -19.59
CA LEU A 160 -14.48 1.95 -18.51
C LEU A 160 -13.11 1.26 -18.63
N PRO A 161 -13.02 -0.06 -18.88
CA PRO A 161 -11.75 -0.78 -18.87
C PRO A 161 -10.79 -0.30 -19.95
N ARG A 162 -11.30 0.06 -21.13
CA ARG A 162 -10.47 0.60 -22.21
C ARG A 162 -9.85 1.93 -21.83
N SER A 163 -10.62 2.80 -21.16
CA SER A 163 -10.13 4.09 -20.69
C SER A 163 -9.07 3.93 -19.59
N TRP A 164 -9.23 2.94 -18.71
CA TRP A 164 -8.26 2.64 -17.65
C TRP A 164 -6.98 2.04 -18.22
N ILE A 165 -7.08 1.06 -19.12
CA ILE A 165 -5.91 0.47 -19.79
C ILE A 165 -5.14 1.54 -20.56
N ALA A 166 -5.82 2.46 -21.26
CA ALA A 166 -5.16 3.56 -21.95
C ALA A 166 -4.39 4.48 -20.97
N ARG A 167 -4.98 4.80 -19.81
CA ARG A 167 -4.32 5.60 -18.77
C ARG A 167 -3.17 4.85 -18.09
N LEU A 168 -3.32 3.56 -17.80
CA LEU A 168 -2.26 2.71 -17.24
C LEU A 168 -1.06 2.59 -18.19
N ARG A 169 -1.30 2.54 -19.50
CA ARG A 169 -0.20 2.59 -20.49
C ARG A 169 0.53 3.93 -20.48
N GLN A 170 -0.19 5.03 -20.26
CA GLN A 170 0.40 6.37 -20.19
C GLN A 170 1.27 6.60 -18.94
N THR A 171 1.10 5.79 -17.87
CA THR A 171 1.96 5.90 -16.68
C THR A 171 3.35 5.28 -16.88
N GLY A 172 3.60 4.59 -18.01
CA GLY A 172 4.87 3.93 -18.29
C GLY A 172 5.10 2.65 -17.48
N LEU A 173 4.02 2.00 -17.02
CA LEU A 173 4.12 0.73 -16.31
C LEU A 173 4.63 -0.34 -17.30
N PRO A 174 5.63 -1.15 -16.93
CA PRO A 174 6.18 -2.19 -17.81
C PRO A 174 5.22 -3.38 -17.99
N HIS A 175 4.11 -3.43 -17.24
CA HIS A 175 3.20 -4.56 -17.10
C HIS A 175 2.21 -4.70 -18.27
N GLY A 176 1.98 -5.95 -18.68
CA GLY A 176 0.98 -6.28 -19.70
C GLY A 176 -0.44 -6.18 -19.14
N CYS A 177 -1.27 -5.29 -19.69
CA CYS A 177 -2.68 -5.17 -19.29
C CYS A 177 -3.60 -5.97 -20.22
N VAL A 178 -4.41 -6.87 -19.67
CA VAL A 178 -5.44 -7.64 -20.39
C VAL A 178 -6.84 -7.28 -19.90
N LEU A 179 -7.82 -7.27 -20.80
CA LEU A 179 -9.22 -7.11 -20.45
C LEU A 179 -9.85 -8.50 -20.38
N LEU A 180 -10.43 -8.85 -19.23
CA LEU A 180 -11.18 -10.09 -19.06
C LEU A 180 -12.64 -9.79 -18.76
N SER A 181 -13.55 -10.60 -19.29
CA SER A 181 -14.91 -10.64 -18.78
C SER A 181 -14.93 -11.32 -17.39
N PRO A 182 -15.98 -11.09 -16.58
CA PRO A 182 -16.22 -11.83 -15.35
C PRO A 182 -16.05 -13.35 -15.49
N GLU A 183 -16.68 -13.95 -16.50
CA GLU A 183 -16.61 -15.38 -16.76
C GLU A 183 -15.20 -15.85 -17.15
N GLN A 184 -14.46 -15.04 -17.90
CA GLN A 184 -13.07 -15.36 -18.27
C GLN A 184 -12.14 -15.30 -17.06
N ALA A 185 -12.35 -14.34 -16.16
CA ALA A 185 -11.58 -14.23 -14.93
C ALA A 185 -11.84 -15.40 -13.97
N LEU A 186 -13.07 -15.90 -13.91
CA LEU A 186 -13.44 -17.03 -13.05
C LEU A 186 -13.04 -18.40 -13.61
N ASN A 187 -13.00 -18.56 -14.93
CA ASN A 187 -12.70 -19.83 -15.58
C ASN A 187 -11.20 -20.02 -15.92
N GLN A 188 -10.34 -19.20 -15.34
CA GLN A 188 -8.90 -19.23 -15.64
C GLN A 188 -8.25 -20.41 -14.91
N LYS A 189 -7.98 -21.50 -15.65
CA LYS A 189 -7.49 -22.79 -15.10
C LYS A 189 -5.98 -23.00 -15.24
N ASP A 190 -5.32 -22.22 -16.10
CA ASP A 190 -3.86 -22.28 -16.28
C ASP A 190 -3.16 -21.30 -15.34
N GLU A 191 -2.41 -21.83 -14.37
CA GLU A 191 -1.60 -21.04 -13.43
C GLU A 191 -0.52 -20.20 -14.15
N THR A 192 -0.01 -20.68 -15.29
CA THR A 192 0.97 -19.96 -16.13
C THR A 192 0.36 -18.79 -16.90
N GLU A 193 -0.96 -18.72 -17.06
CA GLU A 193 -1.67 -17.60 -17.69
C GLU A 193 -2.41 -16.69 -16.70
N ALA A 194 -2.36 -17.00 -15.41
CA ALA A 194 -3.01 -16.24 -14.37
C ALA A 194 -2.42 -14.82 -14.26
N PRO A 195 -3.26 -13.77 -14.22
CA PRO A 195 -2.86 -12.42 -13.87
C PRO A 195 -2.33 -12.33 -12.44
N ASP A 196 -1.25 -11.58 -12.24
CA ASP A 196 -0.70 -11.27 -10.91
C ASP A 196 -1.62 -10.30 -10.14
N VAL A 197 -2.34 -9.43 -10.87
CA VAL A 197 -3.21 -8.41 -10.29
C VAL A 197 -4.52 -8.35 -11.05
N TYR A 198 -5.63 -8.40 -10.31
CA TYR A 198 -6.99 -8.17 -10.84
C TYR A 198 -7.50 -6.79 -10.41
N ILE A 199 -7.85 -5.95 -11.38
CA ILE A 199 -8.55 -4.67 -11.20
C ILE A 199 -10.03 -4.91 -11.50
N LEU A 200 -10.85 -4.92 -10.46
CA LEU A 200 -12.30 -5.15 -10.58
C LEU A 200 -13.04 -3.81 -10.70
N GLY A 201 -13.76 -3.62 -11.79
CA GLY A 201 -14.71 -2.53 -11.95
C GLY A 201 -15.90 -2.75 -11.04
N ALA A 202 -16.02 -1.98 -9.96
CA ALA A 202 -17.20 -1.96 -9.11
C ALA A 202 -18.05 -0.74 -9.48
N ASP A 203 -19.28 -0.97 -9.95
CA ASP A 203 -20.25 0.11 -10.12
C ASP A 203 -20.82 0.49 -8.75
N SER A 204 -20.69 1.77 -8.38
CA SER A 204 -21.33 2.35 -7.19
C SER A 204 -22.86 2.19 -7.16
N ARG A 205 -23.50 1.99 -8.32
CA ARG A 205 -24.96 1.76 -8.45
C ARG A 205 -25.34 0.29 -8.29
N GLN A 206 -24.40 -0.63 -8.47
CA GLN A 206 -24.56 -2.08 -8.28
C GLN A 206 -23.33 -2.66 -7.56
N PRO A 207 -23.11 -2.27 -6.29
CA PRO A 207 -21.88 -2.60 -5.55
C PRO A 207 -21.69 -4.12 -5.31
N HIS A 208 -22.75 -4.91 -5.47
CA HIS A 208 -22.72 -6.37 -5.26
C HIS A 208 -21.94 -7.12 -6.34
N ASP A 209 -21.88 -6.62 -7.58
CA ASP A 209 -21.25 -7.35 -8.68
C ASP A 209 -19.73 -7.45 -8.51
N GLY A 210 -19.07 -6.36 -8.16
CA GLY A 210 -17.61 -6.35 -7.93
C GLY A 210 -17.19 -7.13 -6.69
N LEU A 211 -17.97 -7.06 -5.61
CA LEU A 211 -17.69 -7.77 -4.35
C LEU A 211 -17.97 -9.27 -4.46
N ARG A 212 -19.02 -9.67 -5.19
CA ARG A 212 -19.31 -11.07 -5.50
C ARG A 212 -18.19 -11.68 -6.33
N LEU A 213 -17.76 -10.98 -7.37
CA LEU A 213 -16.66 -11.43 -8.22
C LEU A 213 -15.34 -11.57 -7.44
N LEU A 214 -15.09 -10.67 -6.49
CA LEU A 214 -13.94 -10.80 -5.58
C LEU A 214 -14.04 -12.04 -4.69
N SER A 215 -15.23 -12.41 -4.24
CA SER A 215 -15.45 -13.64 -3.46
C SER A 215 -15.26 -14.90 -4.30
N GLU A 216 -15.73 -14.87 -5.56
CA GLU A 216 -15.67 -16.02 -6.47
C GLU A 216 -14.24 -16.25 -7.01
N ILE A 217 -13.46 -15.19 -7.26
CA ILE A 217 -12.03 -15.33 -7.67
C ILE A 217 -11.14 -15.82 -6.53
N LYS A 218 -11.50 -15.53 -5.28
CA LYS A 218 -10.73 -15.97 -4.10
C LYS A 218 -11.02 -17.40 -3.66
N SER A 219 -12.10 -18.00 -4.18
CA SER A 219 -12.58 -19.31 -3.78
C SER A 219 -12.02 -20.41 -4.66
#